data_AF-A0A1M6IRY7-F1
#
_entry.id   AF-A0A1M6IRY7-F1
#
_cell.length_a   1.000
_cell.length_b   1.000
_cell.length_c   1.000
_cell.angle_alpha   90.00
_cell.angle_beta   90.00
_cell.angle_gamma   90.00
#
_symmetry.space_group_name_H-M   'P 1'
#
loop_
_entity.id
_entity.type
_entity.pdbx_description
1 polymer ?
#
loop_
_entity_poly.entity_id
_entity_poly.type
_entity_poly.pdbx_seq_one_letter_code
_entity_poly.pdbx_strand_id
1 'polypeptide(L)' 'MKKKICYCFNYSEADIRDDVQRNNGRSAILEKIVAEKQKGSCQCPDMHPEGR' A
#
# COMPACT_ATOMS: atom_id res chain seq x y z
N MET A 1 10.75 12.18 6.83
CA MET A 1 10.31 10.80 7.14
C MET A 1 9.47 10.29 5.98
N LYS A 2 9.68 9.05 5.49
CA LYS A 2 8.86 8.48 4.43
C LYS A 2 7.49 8.09 5.01
N LYS A 3 6.40 8.61 4.46
CA LYS A 3 5.04 8.26 4.87
C LYS A 3 4.74 6.83 4.43
N LYS A 4 4.54 5.92 5.38
CA LYS A 4 4.03 4.57 5.08
C LYS A 4 2.56 4.66 4.73
N ILE A 5 2.17 3.97 3.65
CA ILE A 5 0.78 3.91 3.17
C ILE A 5 0.18 2.55 3.50
N CYS A 6 0.95 1.48 3.35
CA CYS A 6 0.51 0.14 3.74
C CYS A 6 1.51 -0.48 4.71
N TYR A 7 1.07 -0.75 5.94
CA TYR A 7 1.92 -1.38 6.97
C TYR A 7 1.99 -2.90 6.81
N CYS A 8 0.95 -3.53 6.25
CA CYS A 8 0.95 -4.99 5.98
C CYS A 8 2.01 -5.39 4.96
N PHE A 9 2.20 -4.58 3.91
CA PHE A 9 3.15 -4.86 2.82
C PHE A 9 4.35 -3.92 2.79
N ASN A 10 4.48 -3.05 3.81
CA ASN A 10 5.56 -2.09 3.98
C ASN A 10 5.77 -1.10 2.80
N TYR A 11 4.70 -0.74 2.10
CA TYR A 11 4.75 0.24 1.02
C TYR A 11 4.65 1.67 1.54
N SER A 12 5.54 2.53 1.05
CA SER A 12 5.53 3.96 1.30
C SER A 12 4.91 4.75 0.14
N GLU A 13 4.62 6.01 0.40
CA GLU A 13 4.15 6.96 -0.62
C GLU A 13 5.15 7.09 -1.77
N ALA A 14 6.46 7.02 -1.47
CA ALA A 14 7.50 7.05 -2.48
C ALA A 14 7.46 5.81 -3.38
N ASP A 15 7.26 4.63 -2.80
CA ASP A 15 7.17 3.39 -3.57
C ASP A 15 6.00 3.42 -4.55
N ILE A 16 4.83 3.92 -4.11
CA ILE A 16 3.65 4.10 -4.97
C ILE A 16 3.93 5.13 -6.08
N ARG A 17 4.56 6.26 -5.74
CA ARG A 17 4.90 7.29 -6.74
C ARG A 17 5.86 6.77 -7.80
N ASP A 18 6.91 6.06 -7.38
CA ASP A 18 7.90 5.47 -8.30
C ASP A 18 7.25 4.39 -9.18
N ASP A 19 6.34 3.59 -8.61
CA ASP A 19 5.58 2.57 -9.33
C ASP A 19 4.66 3.20 -10.40
N VAL A 20 3.96 4.29 -10.09
CA VAL A 20 3.18 5.07 -11.07
C VAL A 20 4.05 5.57 -12.21
N GLN A 21 5.21 6.14 -11.89
CA GLN A 21 6.14 6.67 -12.90
C GLN A 21 6.68 5.57 -13.82
N ARG A 22 6.96 4.38 -13.28
CA ARG A 22 7.50 3.24 -14.03
C ARG A 22 6.44 2.54 -14.88
N ASN A 23 5.18 2.56 -14.45
CA ASN A 23 4.09 1.82 -15.08
C ASN A 23 3.14 2.74 -15.87
N ASN A 24 3.67 3.77 -16.53
CA ASN A 24 2.91 4.66 -17.42
C ASN A 24 1.65 5.27 -16.76
N GLY A 25 1.76 5.69 -15.50
CA GLY A 25 0.65 6.31 -14.77
C GLY A 25 -0.23 5.35 -13.96
N ARG A 26 -0.01 4.04 -14.04
CA ARG A 26 -0.75 3.02 -13.28
C ARG A 26 0.04 2.56 -12.06
N SER A 27 -0.59 2.24 -10.94
CA SER A 27 0.12 1.64 -9.79
C SER A 27 -0.29 0.20 -9.53
N ALA A 28 0.60 -0.75 -9.84
CA ALA A 28 0.45 -2.15 -9.48
C ALA A 28 0.49 -2.35 -7.96
N ILE A 29 1.27 -1.52 -7.24
CA ILE A 29 1.31 -1.54 -5.77
C ILE A 29 -0.07 -1.17 -5.20
N LEU A 30 -0.67 -0.08 -5.69
CA LEU A 30 -1.99 0.35 -5.22
C LEU A 30 -3.06 -0.71 -5.49
N GLU A 31 -3.05 -1.29 -6.69
CA GLU A 31 -3.97 -2.36 -7.06
C GLU A 31 -3.84 -3.59 -6.16
N LYS A 32 -2.61 -3.99 -5.84
CA LYS A 32 -2.36 -5.08 -4.90
C LYS A 32 -2.93 -4.75 -3.51
N ILE A 33 -2.68 -3.55 -2.99
CA ILE A 33 -3.19 -3.14 -1.67
C ILE A 33 -4.72 -3.21 -1.65
N VAL A 34 -5.38 -2.68 -2.67
CA VAL A 34 -6.86 -2.68 -2.76
C VAL A 34 -7.39 -4.11 -2.86
N ALA A 35 -6.81 -4.96 -3.70
CA ALA A 35 -7.25 -6.34 -3.87
C ALA A 35 -7.12 -7.15 -2.56
N GLU A 36 -5.98 -7.05 -1.87
CA GLU A 36 -5.76 -7.76 -0.60
C GLU A 36 -6.66 -7.22 0.53
N LYS A 37 -6.94 -5.92 0.53
CA LYS A 37 -7.92 -5.32 1.46
C LYS A 37 -9.32 -5.86 1.22
N GLN A 38 -9.74 -5.99 -0.04
CA GLN A 38 -11.06 -6.56 -0.40
C GLN A 38 -11.18 -8.04 -0.04
N LYS A 39 -10.09 -8.81 -0.13
CA LYS A 39 -10.07 -10.22 0.30
C LYS A 39 -10.10 -10.40 1.81
N GLY A 40 -9.91 -9.33 2.60
CA GLY A 40 -9.79 -9.42 4.05
C GLY A 40 -8.46 -10.02 4.52
N SER A 41 -7.44 -10.07 3.64
CA SER A 41 -6.13 -10.64 3.95
C SER A 41 -5.19 -9.67 4.67
N CYS A 42 -5.63 -8.43 4.88
CA CYS A 42 -4.86 -7.40 5.57
C CYS A 42 -5.01 -7.50 7.11
N GLN A 43 -3.89 -7.40 7.80
CA GLN A 43 -3.83 -7.28 9.26
C GLN A 43 -3.77 -5.81 9.71
N CYS A 44 -4.55 -4.92 9.07
CA CYS A 44 -4.56 -3.49 9.41
C CYS A 44 -4.84 -3.21 10.89
N PRO A 45 -5.77 -3.91 11.58
CA PRO A 45 -6.04 -3.68 13.00
C PRO A 45 -4.81 -3.86 13.90
N ASP A 46 -3.91 -4.79 13.55
CA ASP A 46 -2.73 -5.12 14.34
C ASP A 46 -1.48 -4.36 13.88
N MET A 47 -1.33 -4.17 12.57
CA MET A 47 -0.09 -3.66 11.94
C MET A 47 -0.10 -2.15 11.70
N HIS A 48 -1.28 -1.54 11.53
CA HIS A 48 -1.39 -0.11 11.31
C HIS A 48 -1.42 0.63 12.66
N PRO A 49 -0.65 1.71 12.87
CA PRO A 49 -0.66 2.46 14.14
C PRO A 49 -2.04 3.01 14.54
N GLU A 50 -2.89 3.26 13.55
CA GLU A 50 -4.28 3.69 13.74
C GLU A 50 -5.31 2.55 13.64
N GLY A 51 -4.86 1.31 13.39
CA GLY A 51 -5.72 0.13 13.28
C GLY A 51 -6.69 0.09 12.08
N ARG A 52 -6.44 0.85 10.99
CA ARG A 52 -7.37 1.01 9.85
C ARG A 52 -6.67 1.17 8.50
#